data_AF-A0AAW9HM78-F1
#
_entry.id   AF-A0AAW9HM78-F1
#
_cell.length_a   1.000
_cell.length_b   1.000
_cell.length_c   1.000
_cell.angle_alpha   90.00
_cell.angle_beta   90.00
_cell.angle_gamma   90.00
#
_symmetry.space_group_name_H-M   'P 1'
#
loop_
_entity.id
_entity.type
_entity.pdbx_description
1 polymer ?
#
loop_
_entity_poly.entity_id
_entity_poly.type
_entity_poly.pdbx_seq_one_letter_code
_entity_poly.pdbx_strand_id
1 'polypeptide(L)'
;MENFVGRVERRQCCLGYFGCILVLLLAGCAVADNSTKTASSHSTDALSAGWNPDSWTSDIEISPKFTTEEEKLAFRDRWLQRNAEFMELKAPPSVSLVEWQKSLELFDNKTAECLRGKGFGAHAAPQGGITYDPAVPAAQRQAFDLSLYECQAMYFPNPEFLENLTEDQLRVQWDYWDEYYIPCLAAHGLTVDTSERPARETYVAGFNTDPEHRWWPDNGGSLLLQIPSEVWKKCPNIPPESELYGLE
;
A
#
# COMPACT_ATOMS: atom_id res chain seq x y z
N MET A 1 -1.52 -14.88 8.83
CA MET A 1 -1.61 -13.48 8.38
C MET A 1 -0.36 -12.76 8.83
N GLU A 2 0.75 -12.99 8.12
CA GLU A 2 2.08 -12.44 8.45
C GLU A 2 2.40 -11.16 7.65
N ASN A 3 1.41 -10.56 6.96
CA ASN A 3 1.71 -9.66 5.84
C ASN A 3 1.63 -8.15 6.13
N PHE A 4 1.69 -7.68 7.38
CA PHE A 4 1.73 -6.22 7.61
C PHE A 4 2.73 -5.73 8.66
N VAL A 5 3.52 -6.61 9.27
CA VAL A 5 4.54 -6.21 10.25
C VAL A 5 5.88 -6.80 9.87
N GLY A 6 6.72 -5.98 9.23
CA GLY A 6 8.17 -6.17 9.23
C GLY A 6 8.77 -6.68 7.93
N ARG A 7 9.17 -5.76 7.04
CA ARG A 7 10.34 -5.98 6.17
C ARG A 7 11.14 -4.69 6.02
N VAL A 8 11.74 -4.25 7.11
CA VAL A 8 12.87 -3.32 7.11
C VAL A 8 14.08 -4.08 7.64
N GLU A 9 14.95 -4.55 6.73
CA GLU A 9 16.36 -4.97 6.91
C GLU A 9 16.73 -5.87 5.70
N ARG A 10 17.84 -5.75 4.95
CA ARG A 10 19.10 -4.98 5.02
C ARG A 10 19.57 -4.70 3.59
N ARG A 11 20.06 -3.48 3.36
CA ARG A 11 20.96 -3.15 2.24
C ARG A 11 22.30 -3.86 2.44
N GLN A 12 22.82 -4.49 1.41
CA GLN A 12 24.26 -4.70 1.26
C GLN A 12 24.72 -4.12 -0.07
N CYS A 13 25.37 -2.96 0.04
CA CYS A 13 26.18 -2.34 -1.00
C CYS A 13 27.40 -3.22 -1.25
N CYS A 14 27.56 -3.72 -2.48
CA CYS A 14 28.87 -4.13 -2.99
C CYS A 14 29.31 -3.10 -4.03
N LEU A 15 30.14 -2.18 -3.56
CA LEU A 15 31.03 -1.35 -4.37
C LEU A 15 32.24 -2.19 -4.80
N GLY A 16 32.62 -2.05 -6.06
CA GLY A 16 33.92 -2.45 -6.61
C GLY A 16 33.77 -3.17 -7.95
N TYR A 17 34.61 -2.99 -8.95
CA TYR A 17 35.76 -2.11 -9.15
C TYR A 17 36.11 -2.24 -10.65
N PHE A 18 36.52 -1.13 -11.28
CA PHE A 18 37.43 -1.06 -12.44
C PHE A 18 37.04 -1.67 -13.79
N GLY A 19 36.95 -0.79 -14.79
CA GLY A 19 37.04 -1.12 -16.21
C GLY A 19 37.24 0.13 -17.07
N CYS A 20 38.45 0.70 -17.04
CA CYS A 20 38.91 1.59 -18.13
C CYS A 20 38.87 0.81 -19.46
N ILE A 21 38.43 1.43 -20.56
CA ILE A 21 39.14 1.42 -21.86
C ILE A 21 38.38 2.21 -22.96
N LEU A 22 39.18 3.05 -23.61
CA LEU A 22 39.17 3.62 -24.97
C LEU A 22 38.09 4.60 -25.48
N VAL A 23 38.61 5.82 -25.69
CA VAL A 23 38.24 6.83 -26.67
C VAL A 23 38.31 6.30 -28.12
N LEU A 24 37.30 6.59 -28.94
CA LEU A 24 37.43 6.78 -30.38
C LEU A 24 36.45 7.87 -30.86
N LEU A 25 37.03 8.99 -31.30
CA LEU A 25 36.37 10.09 -32.00
C LEU A 25 36.15 9.69 -33.47
N LEU A 26 34.92 9.81 -33.98
CA LEU A 26 34.68 10.11 -35.39
C LEU A 26 33.53 11.11 -35.52
N ALA A 27 33.89 12.29 -36.02
CA ALA A 27 32.98 13.31 -36.50
C ALA A 27 32.37 12.88 -37.85
N GLY A 28 31.08 13.16 -38.01
CA GLY A 28 30.36 13.02 -39.28
C GLY A 28 29.13 13.91 -39.28
N CYS A 29 29.26 15.11 -39.84
CA CYS A 29 28.12 15.98 -40.14
C CYS A 29 27.43 15.48 -41.41
N ALA A 30 26.11 15.28 -41.35
CA ALA A 30 25.25 15.25 -42.52
C ALA A 30 24.05 16.16 -42.29
N VAL A 31 23.76 16.94 -43.33
CA VAL A 31 22.87 18.09 -43.38
C VAL A 31 21.39 17.67 -43.46
N ALA A 32 20.58 18.48 -42.78
CA ALA A 32 19.13 18.70 -42.82
C ALA A 32 18.26 17.88 -43.78
N ASP A 33 17.18 17.33 -43.22
CA ASP A 33 15.89 17.34 -43.90
C ASP A 33 14.82 17.97 -43.00
N ASN A 34 14.20 19.02 -43.54
CA ASN A 34 13.24 19.87 -42.88
C ASN A 34 11.87 19.22 -43.02
N SER A 35 11.34 18.66 -41.95
CA SER A 35 9.93 18.27 -41.86
C SER A 35 9.42 18.63 -40.48
N THR A 36 9.05 19.91 -40.33
CA THR A 36 8.08 20.37 -39.34
C THR A 36 6.76 19.64 -39.57
N LYS A 37 6.66 18.41 -39.07
CA LYS A 37 5.39 17.89 -38.58
C LYS A 37 5.19 18.51 -37.21
N THR A 38 4.31 19.49 -37.17
CA THR A 38 3.58 19.89 -35.97
C THR A 38 2.94 18.63 -35.39
N ALA A 39 3.69 17.91 -34.56
CA ALA A 39 3.13 16.92 -33.67
C ALA A 39 2.35 17.73 -32.66
N SER A 40 1.05 17.78 -32.90
CA SER A 40 0.04 18.29 -31.98
C SER A 40 0.43 17.86 -30.57
N SER A 41 0.74 18.83 -29.71
CA SER A 41 0.74 18.63 -28.26
C SER A 41 -0.71 18.41 -27.85
N HIS A 42 -1.28 17.27 -28.25
CA HIS A 42 -2.50 16.74 -27.67
C HIS A 42 -2.12 16.21 -26.29
N SER A 43 -2.11 17.17 -25.35
CA SER A 43 -2.77 17.02 -24.07
C SER A 43 -2.49 15.70 -23.35
N THR A 44 -1.27 15.53 -22.85
CA THR A 44 -1.05 14.72 -21.63
C THR A 44 -1.91 15.21 -20.47
N ASP A 45 -2.28 16.50 -20.46
CA ASP A 45 -3.19 17.06 -19.45
C ASP A 45 -4.63 16.48 -19.52
N ALA A 46 -5.13 16.12 -20.71
CA ALA A 46 -6.51 15.62 -20.86
C ALA A 46 -6.66 14.15 -20.43
N LEU A 47 -5.61 13.33 -20.57
CA LEU A 47 -5.61 11.95 -20.09
C LEU A 47 -5.46 11.86 -18.56
N SER A 48 -4.88 12.89 -17.93
CA SER A 48 -4.65 12.93 -16.47
C SER A 48 -5.85 13.43 -15.65
N ALA A 49 -6.87 14.01 -16.30
CA ALA A 49 -8.03 14.62 -15.65
C ALA A 49 -9.22 13.65 -15.48
N GLY A 50 -9.16 12.44 -16.05
CA GLY A 50 -10.27 11.48 -16.05
C GLY A 50 -10.19 10.36 -15.00
N TRP A 51 -9.05 10.19 -14.32
CA TRP A 51 -8.85 9.11 -13.36
C TRP A 51 -9.37 9.49 -11.98
N ASN A 52 -10.60 9.06 -11.67
CA ASN A 52 -11.20 9.11 -10.34
C ASN A 52 -11.40 7.68 -9.80
N PRO A 53 -10.69 7.24 -8.74
CA PRO A 53 -10.80 5.87 -8.24
C PRO A 53 -12.22 5.54 -7.76
N ASP A 54 -12.90 6.52 -7.17
CA ASP A 54 -14.27 6.37 -6.63
C ASP A 54 -15.35 6.23 -7.74
N SER A 55 -14.95 6.26 -9.02
CA SER A 55 -15.86 6.03 -10.14
C SER A 55 -15.86 4.59 -10.67
N TRP A 56 -14.89 3.77 -10.25
CA TRP A 56 -14.89 2.34 -10.59
C TRP A 56 -15.86 1.59 -9.69
N THR A 57 -16.62 0.67 -10.27
CA THR A 57 -17.60 -0.17 -9.57
C THR A 57 -17.42 -1.62 -9.99
N SER A 58 -17.61 -2.53 -9.05
CA SER A 58 -17.58 -3.97 -9.28
C SER A 58 -18.98 -4.51 -9.62
N ASP A 59 -19.05 -5.51 -10.51
CA ASP A 59 -20.27 -6.30 -10.72
C ASP A 59 -20.48 -7.37 -9.62
N ILE A 60 -19.49 -7.56 -8.74
CA ILE A 60 -19.55 -8.46 -7.59
C ILE A 60 -19.97 -7.67 -6.35
N GLU A 61 -21.11 -8.03 -5.78
CA GLU A 61 -21.60 -7.48 -4.53
C GLU A 61 -20.84 -8.06 -3.33
N ILE A 62 -20.23 -7.19 -2.51
CA ILE A 62 -19.57 -7.56 -1.26
C ILE A 62 -20.39 -7.10 -0.08
N SER A 63 -20.69 -8.01 0.84
CA SER A 63 -21.30 -7.70 2.13
C SER A 63 -20.24 -7.67 3.25
N PRO A 64 -20.31 -6.71 4.18
CA PRO A 64 -19.45 -6.70 5.36
C PRO A 64 -19.60 -7.99 6.19
N LYS A 65 -18.48 -8.51 6.69
CA LYS A 65 -18.41 -9.63 7.64
C LYS A 65 -18.89 -9.24 9.04
N PHE A 66 -18.61 -8.00 9.47
CA PHE A 66 -18.89 -7.50 10.80
C PHE A 66 -20.08 -6.54 10.78
N THR A 67 -21.27 -7.06 11.07
CA THR A 67 -22.53 -6.30 10.94
C THR A 67 -23.02 -5.70 12.26
N THR A 68 -22.45 -6.12 13.39
CA THR A 68 -22.80 -5.62 14.72
C THR A 68 -21.60 -5.06 15.48
N GLU A 69 -21.86 -4.13 16.40
CA GLU A 69 -20.81 -3.57 17.27
C GLU A 69 -20.21 -4.63 18.21
N GLU A 70 -21.01 -5.62 18.64
CA GLU A 70 -20.53 -6.73 19.48
C GLU A 70 -19.48 -7.57 18.75
N GLU A 71 -19.73 -7.92 17.48
CA GLU A 71 -18.77 -8.67 16.66
C GLU A 71 -17.47 -7.89 16.45
N LYS A 72 -17.56 -6.58 16.17
CA LYS A 72 -16.39 -5.71 16.00
C LYS A 72 -15.57 -5.60 17.27
N LEU A 73 -16.22 -5.40 18.42
CA LEU A 73 -15.54 -5.35 19.72
C LEU A 73 -14.88 -6.69 20.07
N ALA A 74 -15.57 -7.81 19.84
CA ALA A 74 -15.01 -9.13 20.06
C ALA A 74 -13.78 -9.40 19.15
N PHE A 75 -13.81 -8.94 17.90
CA PHE A 75 -12.64 -8.99 17.02
C PHE A 75 -11.49 -8.15 17.56
N ARG A 76 -11.76 -6.89 17.93
CA ARG A 76 -10.77 -5.97 18.49
C ARG A 76 -10.09 -6.56 19.72
N ASP A 77 -10.85 -7.15 20.64
CA ASP A 77 -10.29 -7.75 21.86
C ASP A 77 -9.32 -8.90 21.54
N ARG A 78 -9.72 -9.80 20.62
CA ARG A 78 -8.85 -10.89 20.16
C ARG A 78 -7.60 -10.35 19.46
N TRP A 79 -7.74 -9.31 18.65
CA TRP A 79 -6.62 -8.70 17.93
C TRP A 79 -5.64 -8.03 18.91
N LEU A 80 -6.14 -7.24 19.86
CA LEU A 80 -5.31 -6.56 20.86
C LEU A 80 -4.58 -7.56 21.76
N GLN A 81 -5.24 -8.64 22.15
CA GLN A 81 -4.59 -9.71 22.89
C GLN A 81 -3.40 -10.30 22.11
N ARG A 82 -3.62 -10.72 20.86
CA ARG A 82 -2.54 -11.27 20.01
C ARG A 82 -1.41 -10.26 19.79
N ASN A 83 -1.74 -8.99 19.58
CA ASN A 83 -0.75 -7.95 19.34
C ASN A 83 0.09 -7.67 20.60
N ALA A 84 -0.53 -7.65 21.78
CA ALA A 84 0.18 -7.52 23.05
C ALA A 84 1.11 -8.72 23.32
N GLU A 85 0.68 -9.95 23.00
CA GLU A 85 1.50 -11.15 23.08
C GLU A 85 2.71 -11.06 22.13
N PHE A 86 2.50 -10.64 20.88
CA PHE A 86 3.56 -10.43 19.89
C PHE A 86 4.58 -9.36 20.33
N MET A 87 4.11 -8.29 20.97
CA MET A 87 4.95 -7.21 21.52
C MET A 87 5.57 -7.55 22.88
N GLU A 88 5.31 -8.74 23.43
CA GLU A 88 5.77 -9.17 24.76
C GLU A 88 5.38 -8.21 25.90
N LEU A 89 4.23 -7.53 25.77
CA LEU A 89 3.77 -6.58 26.77
C LEU A 89 3.31 -7.30 28.04
N LYS A 90 3.97 -7.02 29.16
CA LYS A 90 3.56 -7.53 30.47
C LYS A 90 2.37 -6.73 30.99
N ALA A 91 1.22 -7.39 31.15
CA ALA A 91 -0.02 -6.78 31.62
C ALA A 91 -0.42 -5.54 30.79
N PRO A 92 -0.76 -5.71 29.50
CA PRO A 92 -1.16 -4.59 28.65
C PRO A 92 -2.35 -3.84 29.27
N PRO A 93 -2.38 -2.49 29.21
CA PRO A 93 -3.47 -1.72 29.78
C PRO A 93 -4.79 -2.00 29.06
N SER A 94 -5.90 -1.91 29.79
CA SER A 94 -7.22 -1.83 29.15
C SER A 94 -7.39 -0.43 28.59
N VAL A 95 -7.56 -0.34 27.27
CA VAL A 95 -7.67 0.92 26.54
C VAL A 95 -9.04 0.98 25.90
N SER A 96 -9.82 2.01 26.22
CA SER A 96 -11.12 2.26 25.58
C SER A 96 -10.94 2.62 24.12
N LEU A 97 -11.82 2.11 23.27
CA LEU A 97 -11.95 2.58 21.90
C LEU A 97 -12.43 4.03 21.91
N VAL A 98 -11.73 4.90 21.18
CA VAL A 98 -12.15 6.28 20.94
C VAL A 98 -13.01 6.34 19.69
N GLU A 99 -12.56 5.72 18.60
CA GLU A 99 -13.24 5.77 17.31
C GLU A 99 -12.79 4.61 16.41
N TRP A 100 -13.75 4.00 15.70
CA TRP A 100 -13.47 3.11 14.58
C TRP A 100 -12.95 3.91 13.39
N GLN A 101 -11.75 3.60 12.93
CA GLN A 101 -11.17 4.29 11.76
C GLN A 101 -11.79 3.75 10.49
N LYS A 102 -12.30 4.68 9.67
CA LYS A 102 -13.05 4.38 8.45
C LYS A 102 -12.20 3.99 7.27
N SER A 103 -10.89 4.20 7.34
CA SER A 103 -9.92 3.75 6.34
C SER A 103 -8.59 3.43 6.99
N LEU A 104 -7.74 2.66 6.31
CA LEU A 104 -6.37 2.41 6.76
C LEU A 104 -5.52 3.69 6.76
N GLU A 105 -5.76 4.61 5.81
CA GLU A 105 -5.09 5.92 5.81
C GLU A 105 -5.42 6.72 7.07
N LEU A 106 -6.69 6.76 7.47
CA LEU A 106 -7.09 7.47 8.68
C LEU A 106 -6.52 6.79 9.94
N PHE A 107 -6.48 5.46 9.95
CA PHE A 107 -5.83 4.68 10.99
C PHE A 107 -4.36 5.03 11.18
N ASP A 108 -3.59 5.07 10.09
CA ASP A 108 -2.17 5.44 10.12
C ASP A 108 -1.99 6.88 10.61
N ASN A 109 -2.81 7.81 10.11
CA ASN A 109 -2.77 9.21 10.52
C ASN A 109 -3.05 9.40 12.01
N LYS A 110 -4.10 8.77 12.55
CA LYS A 110 -4.47 8.87 13.96
C LYS A 110 -3.48 8.17 14.89
N THR A 111 -2.97 7.02 14.48
CA THR A 111 -1.93 6.32 15.23
C THR A 111 -0.64 7.15 15.26
N ALA A 112 -0.23 7.72 14.13
CA ALA A 112 0.94 8.60 14.07
C ALA A 112 0.76 9.89 14.89
N GLU A 113 -0.43 10.51 14.86
CA GLU A 113 -0.79 11.67 15.69
C GLU A 113 -0.63 11.35 17.18
N CYS A 114 -1.20 10.23 17.63
CA CYS A 114 -1.10 9.77 19.00
C CYS A 114 0.36 9.50 19.42
N LEU A 115 1.15 8.83 18.57
CA LEU A 115 2.56 8.54 18.84
C LEU A 115 3.41 9.80 18.93
N ARG A 116 3.14 10.83 18.10
CA ARG A 116 3.77 12.15 18.24
C ARG A 116 3.44 12.80 19.58
N GLY A 117 2.19 12.70 20.02
CA GLY A 117 1.78 13.13 21.36
C GLY A 117 2.54 12.43 22.49
N LYS A 118 3.05 11.22 22.24
CA LYS A 118 3.88 10.43 23.17
C LYS A 118 5.39 10.65 22.98
N GLY A 119 5.79 11.54 22.08
CA GLY A 119 7.19 11.93 21.88
C GLY A 119 7.95 11.14 20.80
N PHE A 120 7.27 10.31 20.02
CA PHE A 120 7.89 9.60 18.88
C PHE A 120 7.71 10.40 17.59
N GLY A 121 8.76 10.48 16.75
CA GLY A 121 8.72 11.17 15.45
C GLY A 121 7.93 10.42 14.38
N ALA A 122 6.67 10.09 14.65
CA ALA A 122 5.82 9.26 13.81
C ALA A 122 5.10 10.06 12.71
N HIS A 123 5.10 9.53 11.48
CA HIS A 123 4.46 10.13 10.31
C HIS A 123 3.78 9.06 9.45
N ALA A 124 2.50 9.24 9.13
CA ALA A 124 1.84 8.39 8.14
C ALA A 124 2.47 8.61 6.76
N ALA A 125 2.76 7.53 6.05
CA ALA A 125 3.32 7.60 4.72
C ALA A 125 2.19 7.66 3.67
N PRO A 126 2.35 8.39 2.55
CA PRO A 126 1.34 8.46 1.50
C PRO A 126 0.92 7.09 0.93
N GLN A 127 1.84 6.12 0.94
CA GLN A 127 1.62 4.74 0.48
C GLN A 127 1.05 3.80 1.56
N GLY A 128 0.65 4.36 2.71
CA GLY A 128 0.24 3.59 3.89
C GLY A 128 1.39 3.24 4.84
N GLY A 129 1.02 2.89 6.06
CA GLY A 129 1.92 2.63 7.18
C GLY A 129 2.47 3.89 7.84
N ILE A 130 3.25 3.67 8.90
CA ILE A 130 3.84 4.73 9.72
C ILE A 130 5.37 4.65 9.63
N THR A 131 5.98 5.80 9.35
CA THR A 131 7.42 6.00 9.33
C THR A 131 7.87 6.77 10.57
N TYR A 132 9.14 6.62 10.94
CA TYR A 132 9.71 7.22 12.15
C TYR A 132 10.99 7.98 11.83
N ASP A 133 10.99 9.28 12.12
CA ASP A 133 12.16 10.14 12.00
C ASP A 133 12.30 11.05 13.24
N PRO A 134 13.32 10.85 14.09
CA PRO A 134 14.37 9.83 13.99
C PRO A 134 13.83 8.41 14.22
N ALA A 135 14.61 7.42 13.79
CA ALA A 135 14.33 6.02 14.08
C ALA A 135 14.26 5.77 15.60
N VAL A 136 13.33 4.91 16.04
CA VAL A 136 13.13 4.58 17.46
C VAL A 136 14.38 3.90 18.02
N PRO A 137 15.05 4.47 19.05
CA PRO A 137 16.23 3.86 19.65
C PRO A 137 15.89 2.52 20.32
N ALA A 138 16.80 1.54 20.24
CA ALA A 138 16.60 0.23 20.87
C ALA A 138 16.30 0.34 22.38
N ALA A 139 16.93 1.30 23.07
CA ALA A 139 16.69 1.58 24.49
C ALA A 139 15.26 2.04 24.80
N GLN A 140 14.52 2.56 23.81
CA GLN A 140 13.14 3.00 23.95
C GLN A 140 12.12 1.98 23.44
N ARG A 141 12.56 0.80 22.97
CA ARG A 141 11.69 -0.15 22.27
C ARG A 141 10.46 -0.56 23.08
N GLN A 142 10.63 -0.90 24.36
CA GLN A 142 9.49 -1.26 25.23
C GLN A 142 8.50 -0.11 25.43
N ALA A 143 9.00 1.11 25.61
CA ALA A 143 8.14 2.29 25.76
C ALA A 143 7.38 2.60 24.47
N PHE A 144 8.05 2.40 23.32
CA PHE A 144 7.45 2.51 22.00
C PHE A 144 6.38 1.45 21.77
N ASP A 145 6.64 0.18 22.04
CA ASP A 145 5.67 -0.90 21.82
C ASP A 145 4.41 -0.71 22.67
N LEU A 146 4.56 -0.31 23.94
CA LEU A 146 3.41 0.05 24.79
C LEU A 146 2.63 1.25 24.22
N SER A 147 3.34 2.28 23.76
CA SER A 147 2.72 3.48 23.17
C SER A 147 1.99 3.17 21.86
N LEU A 148 2.57 2.31 21.02
CA LEU A 148 1.98 1.85 19.77
C LEU A 148 0.71 1.04 20.05
N TYR A 149 0.78 0.09 21.00
CA TYR A 149 -0.39 -0.68 21.44
C TYR A 149 -1.53 0.23 21.90
N GLU A 150 -1.24 1.21 22.77
CA GLU A 150 -2.26 2.14 23.28
C GLU A 150 -2.88 2.96 22.13
N CYS A 151 -2.06 3.53 21.24
CA CYS A 151 -2.54 4.34 20.13
C CYS A 151 -3.40 3.53 19.15
N GLN A 152 -2.96 2.32 18.77
CA GLN A 152 -3.74 1.43 17.90
C GLN A 152 -5.04 0.96 18.57
N ALA A 153 -5.04 0.76 19.89
CA ALA A 153 -6.24 0.41 20.63
C ALA A 153 -7.26 1.56 20.70
N MET A 154 -6.80 2.80 20.86
CA MET A 154 -7.67 3.99 20.89
C MET A 154 -8.33 4.25 19.53
N TYR A 155 -7.56 4.18 18.44
CA TYR A 155 -8.01 4.48 17.10
C TYR A 155 -8.02 3.22 16.24
N PHE A 156 -8.82 2.24 16.62
CA PHE A 156 -8.78 0.92 15.97
C PHE A 156 -9.45 0.96 14.59
N PRO A 157 -8.89 0.35 13.54
CA PRO A 157 -9.50 0.34 12.21
C PRO A 157 -10.77 -0.52 12.18
N ASN A 158 -11.68 -0.26 11.25
CA ASN A 158 -12.80 -1.19 11.02
C ASN A 158 -12.24 -2.62 10.81
N PRO A 159 -12.73 -3.64 11.56
CA PRO A 159 -12.26 -5.02 11.45
C PRO A 159 -12.22 -5.61 10.03
N GLU A 160 -13.07 -5.12 9.11
CA GLU A 160 -13.02 -5.51 7.68
C GLU A 160 -11.63 -5.36 7.07
N PHE A 161 -10.88 -4.32 7.48
CA PHE A 161 -9.55 -4.02 6.94
C PHE A 161 -8.45 -4.94 7.47
N LEU A 162 -8.72 -5.69 8.53
CA LEU A 162 -7.72 -6.52 9.23
C LEU A 162 -7.90 -8.02 9.01
N GLU A 163 -9.05 -8.44 8.50
CA GLU A 163 -9.30 -9.83 8.14
C GLU A 163 -8.76 -10.17 6.76
N ASN A 164 -8.52 -11.47 6.53
CA ASN A 164 -8.18 -11.93 5.20
C ASN A 164 -9.31 -11.63 4.22
N LEU A 165 -8.94 -11.19 3.01
CA LEU A 165 -9.89 -11.05 1.90
C LEU A 165 -10.54 -12.40 1.57
N THR A 166 -11.85 -12.39 1.34
CA THR A 166 -12.58 -13.54 0.79
C THR A 166 -12.22 -13.74 -0.68
N GLU A 167 -12.60 -14.87 -1.25
CA GLU A 167 -12.41 -15.13 -2.69
C GLU A 167 -13.07 -14.06 -3.56
N ASP A 168 -14.28 -13.60 -3.21
CA ASP A 168 -14.98 -12.55 -3.96
C ASP A 168 -14.29 -11.18 -3.82
N GLN A 169 -13.77 -10.84 -2.64
CA GLN A 169 -12.96 -9.64 -2.46
C GLN A 169 -11.66 -9.70 -3.29
N LEU A 170 -11.05 -10.88 -3.41
CA LEU A 170 -9.86 -11.09 -4.25
C LEU A 170 -10.18 -10.94 -5.74
N ARG A 171 -11.36 -11.40 -6.16
CA ARG A 171 -11.88 -11.20 -7.52
C ARG A 171 -12.08 -9.71 -7.82
N VAL A 172 -12.73 -8.96 -6.92
CA VAL A 172 -12.90 -7.49 -7.01
C VAL A 172 -11.55 -6.79 -7.13
N GLN A 173 -10.61 -7.12 -6.24
CA GLN A 173 -9.26 -6.54 -6.25
C GLN A 173 -8.53 -6.82 -7.58
N TRP A 174 -8.69 -8.03 -8.11
CA TRP A 174 -8.09 -8.43 -9.39
C TRP A 174 -8.67 -7.64 -10.56
N ASP A 175 -10.00 -7.55 -10.63
CA ASP A 175 -10.71 -6.85 -11.70
C ASP A 175 -10.34 -5.36 -11.68
N TYR A 176 -10.29 -4.75 -10.49
CA TYR A 176 -9.82 -3.38 -10.31
C TYR A 176 -8.38 -3.17 -10.83
N TRP A 177 -7.49 -4.13 -10.60
CA TRP A 177 -6.12 -4.02 -11.13
C TRP A 177 -6.07 -4.05 -12.64
N ASP A 178 -6.84 -4.96 -13.27
CA ASP A 178 -6.87 -5.12 -14.72
C ASP A 178 -7.55 -3.94 -15.43
N GLU A 179 -8.66 -3.46 -14.85
CA GLU A 179 -9.53 -2.47 -15.49
C GLU A 179 -9.18 -1.03 -15.15
N TYR A 180 -8.62 -0.78 -13.95
CA TYR A 180 -8.36 0.57 -13.46
C TYR A 180 -6.89 0.83 -13.16
N TYR A 181 -6.29 0.14 -12.18
CA TYR A 181 -4.98 0.50 -11.64
C TYR A 181 -3.87 0.44 -12.70
N ILE A 182 -3.75 -0.69 -13.42
CA ILE A 182 -2.70 -0.87 -14.44
C ILE A 182 -2.89 0.11 -15.61
N PRO A 183 -4.10 0.28 -16.19
CA PRO A 183 -4.35 1.31 -17.20
C PRO A 183 -4.07 2.74 -16.72
N CYS A 184 -4.43 3.07 -15.48
CA CYS A 184 -4.19 4.38 -14.88
C CYS A 184 -2.69 4.68 -14.80
N LEU A 185 -1.90 3.73 -14.29
CA LEU A 185 -0.44 3.86 -14.26
C LEU A 185 0.16 4.03 -15.67
N ALA A 186 -0.32 3.26 -16.65
CA ALA A 186 0.13 3.36 -18.04
C ALA A 186 -0.15 4.76 -18.63
N ALA A 187 -1.31 5.35 -18.33
CA ALA A 187 -1.63 6.73 -18.72
C ALA A 187 -0.71 7.78 -18.09
N HIS A 188 -0.08 7.45 -16.95
CA HIS A 188 0.93 8.26 -16.27
C HIS A 188 2.38 7.88 -16.64
N GLY A 189 2.57 7.06 -17.68
CA GLY A 189 3.90 6.69 -18.18
C GLY A 189 4.62 5.64 -17.33
N LEU A 190 3.91 4.97 -16.42
CA LEU A 190 4.43 3.90 -15.56
C LEU A 190 3.97 2.55 -16.11
N THR A 191 4.89 1.59 -16.20
CA THR A 191 4.59 0.26 -16.78
C THR A 191 4.61 -0.80 -15.68
N VAL A 192 3.54 -1.59 -15.61
CA VAL A 192 3.48 -2.82 -14.80
C VAL A 192 3.90 -3.99 -15.67
N ASP A 193 4.85 -4.80 -15.18
CA ASP A 193 5.24 -6.05 -15.77
C ASP A 193 4.18 -7.12 -15.46
N THR A 194 3.47 -7.54 -16.50
CA THR A 194 2.43 -8.55 -16.41
C THR A 194 2.88 -9.91 -16.95
N SER A 195 4.18 -10.15 -17.18
CA SER A 195 4.66 -11.41 -17.75
C SER A 195 4.34 -12.63 -16.87
N GLU A 196 4.43 -12.45 -15.55
CA GLU A 196 4.15 -13.48 -14.54
C GLU A 196 2.74 -13.33 -13.93
N ARG A 197 1.87 -12.52 -14.55
CA ARG A 197 0.53 -12.25 -14.03
C ARG A 197 -0.33 -13.53 -14.14
N PRO A 198 -0.79 -14.12 -13.01
CA PRO A 198 -1.66 -15.30 -13.06
C PRO A 198 -3.01 -14.98 -13.72
N ALA A 199 -3.73 -16.01 -14.18
CA ALA A 199 -5.14 -15.84 -14.50
C ALA A 199 -5.94 -15.57 -13.21
N ARG A 200 -7.04 -14.81 -13.31
CA ARG A 200 -7.87 -14.39 -12.17
C ARG A 200 -8.20 -15.50 -11.18
N GLU A 201 -8.80 -16.60 -11.64
CA GLU A 201 -9.17 -17.69 -10.73
C GLU A 201 -7.96 -18.45 -10.17
N THR A 202 -6.83 -18.47 -10.88
CA THR A 202 -5.58 -19.01 -10.35
C THR A 202 -5.04 -18.14 -9.21
N TYR A 203 -5.11 -16.82 -9.36
CA TYR A 203 -4.76 -15.87 -8.30
C TYR A 203 -5.62 -16.08 -7.06
N VAL A 204 -6.95 -16.12 -7.22
CA VAL A 204 -7.90 -16.28 -6.11
C VAL A 204 -7.67 -17.59 -5.35
N ALA A 205 -7.55 -18.71 -6.05
CA ALA A 205 -7.36 -20.03 -5.44
C ALA A 205 -6.01 -20.16 -4.70
N GLY A 206 -4.96 -19.48 -5.19
CA GLY A 206 -3.62 -19.53 -4.61
C GLY A 206 -3.34 -18.47 -3.54
N PHE A 207 -4.10 -17.37 -3.50
CA PHE A 207 -3.73 -16.17 -2.75
C PHE A 207 -3.45 -16.42 -1.27
N ASN A 208 -4.32 -17.18 -0.59
CA ASN A 208 -4.21 -17.42 0.86
C ASN A 208 -3.33 -18.64 1.20
N THR A 209 -2.90 -19.44 0.23
CA THR A 209 -2.14 -20.69 0.44
C THR A 209 -0.64 -20.54 0.17
N ASP A 210 -0.25 -19.62 -0.71
CA ASP A 210 1.15 -19.33 -1.02
C ASP A 210 1.45 -17.81 -0.93
N PRO A 211 1.61 -17.27 0.29
CA PRO A 211 1.84 -15.84 0.47
C PRO A 211 3.21 -15.36 -0.05
N GLU A 212 4.20 -16.26 -0.18
CA GLU A 212 5.56 -15.90 -0.61
C GLU A 212 5.66 -15.67 -2.12
N HIS A 213 4.84 -16.37 -2.92
CA HIS A 213 4.86 -16.28 -4.39
C HIS A 213 3.66 -15.53 -4.96
N ARG A 214 2.96 -14.76 -4.12
CA ARG A 214 1.82 -13.96 -4.54
C ARG A 214 2.26 -12.88 -5.52
N TRP A 215 1.58 -12.83 -6.67
CA TRP A 215 1.78 -11.77 -7.65
C TRP A 215 1.15 -10.46 -7.18
N TRP A 216 1.86 -9.36 -7.42
CA TRP A 216 1.39 -7.99 -7.20
C TRP A 216 1.73 -7.13 -8.43
N PRO A 217 0.92 -6.12 -8.78
CA PRO A 217 1.20 -5.21 -9.89
C PRO A 217 2.25 -4.15 -9.53
N ASP A 218 3.40 -4.56 -8.97
CA ASP A 218 4.40 -3.65 -8.39
C ASP A 218 5.84 -3.84 -8.92
N ASN A 219 6.01 -4.69 -9.93
CA ASN A 219 7.31 -5.04 -10.53
C ASN A 219 8.33 -5.52 -9.49
N GLY A 220 7.92 -6.41 -8.59
CA GLY A 220 8.78 -6.92 -7.51
C GLY A 220 9.14 -5.82 -6.51
N GLY A 221 8.22 -4.88 -6.28
CA GLY A 221 8.36 -3.72 -5.40
C GLY A 221 9.10 -2.52 -6.00
N SER A 222 9.69 -2.64 -7.21
CA SER A 222 10.43 -1.54 -7.83
C SER A 222 9.55 -0.36 -8.24
N LEU A 223 8.26 -0.60 -8.49
CA LEU A 223 7.30 0.41 -8.92
C LEU A 223 6.91 1.36 -7.79
N LEU A 224 6.89 0.88 -6.54
CA LEU A 224 6.54 1.68 -5.35
C LEU A 224 7.44 2.92 -5.19
N LEU A 225 8.71 2.82 -5.60
CA LEU A 225 9.68 3.92 -5.53
C LEU A 225 9.58 4.89 -6.70
N GLN A 226 8.83 4.53 -7.75
CA GLN A 226 8.73 5.27 -8.99
C GLN A 226 7.43 6.07 -9.10
N ILE A 227 6.35 5.58 -8.49
CA ILE A 227 5.04 6.24 -8.54
C ILE A 227 5.09 7.53 -7.71
N PRO A 228 4.92 8.72 -8.33
CA PRO A 228 4.83 9.98 -7.59
C PRO A 228 3.56 10.05 -6.73
N SER A 229 3.60 10.82 -5.64
CA SER A 229 2.49 10.92 -4.68
C SER A 229 1.16 11.38 -5.30
N GLU A 230 1.22 12.24 -6.32
CA GLU A 230 0.07 12.75 -7.05
C GLU A 230 -0.53 11.71 -8.01
N VAL A 231 0.29 10.77 -8.49
CA VAL A 231 -0.18 9.63 -9.30
C VAL A 231 -0.81 8.59 -8.39
N TRP A 232 -0.22 8.32 -7.22
CA TRP A 232 -0.81 7.42 -6.21
C TRP A 232 -2.24 7.79 -5.83
N LYS A 233 -2.54 9.08 -5.69
CA LYS A 233 -3.90 9.56 -5.37
C LYS A 233 -4.91 9.30 -6.49
N LYS A 234 -4.44 9.26 -7.75
CA LYS A 234 -5.28 9.01 -8.93
C LYS A 234 -5.38 7.54 -9.29
N CYS A 235 -4.31 6.80 -9.02
CA CYS A 235 -4.16 5.38 -9.29
C CYS A 235 -3.87 4.64 -7.97
N PRO A 236 -4.78 4.64 -6.98
CA PRO A 236 -4.59 3.82 -5.80
C PRO A 236 -4.55 2.35 -6.21
N ASN A 237 -3.77 1.52 -5.51
CA ASN A 237 -3.67 0.09 -5.80
C ASN A 237 -4.78 -0.73 -5.15
N ILE A 238 -5.61 -0.12 -4.30
CA ILE A 238 -6.73 -0.74 -3.62
C ILE A 238 -8.01 -0.12 -4.22
N PRO A 239 -9.04 -0.92 -4.56
CA PRO A 239 -10.33 -0.43 -5.01
C PRO A 239 -11.01 0.44 -3.94
N PRO A 240 -12.06 1.20 -4.29
CA PRO A 240 -12.86 1.91 -3.30
C PRO A 240 -13.33 0.97 -2.18
N GLU A 241 -13.34 1.45 -0.95
CA GLU A 241 -13.67 0.64 0.23
C GLU A 241 -15.11 0.12 0.20
N SER A 242 -16.03 0.85 -0.44
CA SER A 242 -17.40 0.41 -0.69
C SER A 242 -17.46 -0.83 -1.58
N GLU A 243 -16.58 -0.92 -2.57
CA GLU A 243 -16.53 -2.05 -3.51
C GLU A 243 -15.78 -3.25 -2.90
N LEU A 244 -14.66 -3.01 -2.20
CA LEU A 244 -13.84 -4.09 -1.67
C LEU A 244 -14.40 -4.66 -0.35
N TYR A 245 -15.03 -3.84 0.48
CA TYR A 245 -15.46 -4.23 1.83
C TYR A 245 -16.97 -4.08 2.07
N GLY A 246 -17.72 -3.48 1.14
CA GLY A 246 -19.16 -3.23 1.34
C GLY A 246 -19.45 -2.16 2.40
N LEU A 247 -18.51 -1.24 2.64
CA LEU A 247 -18.63 -0.19 3.64
C LEU A 247 -19.20 1.11 3.04
N GLU A 248 -20.18 1.72 3.70
CA GLU A 248 -20.80 3.01 3.34
C GLU A 248 -20.14 4.23 4.01
#